data_AF-A0AAD7CKB0-F1
#
_entry.id   AF-A0AAD7CKB0-F1
#
_cell.length_a   1.000
_cell.length_b   1.000
_cell.length_c   1.000
_cell.angle_alpha   90.00
_cell.angle_beta   90.00
_cell.angle_gamma   90.00
#
_symmetry.space_group_name_H-M   'P 1'
#
loop_
_entity.id
_entity.type
_entity.pdbx_description
1 polymer ?
#
loop_
_entity_poly.entity_id
_entity_poly.type
_entity_poly.pdbx_seq_one_letter_code
_entity_poly.pdbx_strand_id
1 'polypeptide(L)'
;MSSSRLFTLFSAAALVGLQFLPTVTSHVAMWHPSMWGFNVTEQTFPYDNRPVSPLINYTFEQWWFHGHLDHPPNDGDIFQLPAGQAATTELGCNKGATTFFASSEGGDIRNASNPNDVCPGSQPDEYHTRGFDDLTGCALAIAYNSDATQVKPEDFTVFSVNQTCVWTRFTDFQVPARMPACPPGGCTCAWFWIHSPDSGGEQNYMNGFKCNVTGSTSSVALATPKVPRRCGADSANGKWHASPGNCTYGAKQPFYWFQAEDNNMFEGTYAPPFYTDLYGFKDGQQDDIFEDSYSFLPDPSPTAPLPVLNTTEPILLG
;
A
#
# COMPACT_ATOMS: atom_id res chain seq x y z
N MET A 1 58.51 57.83 -3.76
CA MET A 1 59.28 56.64 -3.31
C MET A 1 58.31 55.69 -2.65
N SER A 2 58.21 54.45 -3.16
CA SER A 2 57.56 53.25 -2.56
C SER A 2 56.08 53.35 -2.17
N SER A 3 55.22 52.34 -2.33
CA SER A 3 55.36 50.94 -2.72
C SER A 3 53.95 50.44 -3.07
N SER A 4 53.78 49.89 -4.27
CA SER A 4 52.58 49.17 -4.68
C SER A 4 52.71 47.71 -4.20
N ARG A 5 51.79 47.22 -3.36
CA ARG A 5 51.65 45.79 -3.07
C ARG A 5 50.47 45.25 -3.86
N LEU A 6 50.78 44.43 -4.86
CA LEU A 6 49.84 43.60 -5.61
C LEU A 6 49.38 42.45 -4.69
N PHE A 7 48.09 42.37 -4.39
CA PHE A 7 47.48 41.16 -3.84
C PHE A 7 46.85 40.37 -4.98
N THR A 8 47.46 39.24 -5.32
CA THR A 8 46.93 38.28 -6.29
C THR A 8 45.87 37.43 -5.57
N LEU A 9 44.59 37.67 -5.85
CA LEU A 9 43.49 36.80 -5.43
C LEU A 9 43.45 35.60 -6.38
N PHE A 10 43.83 34.41 -5.88
CA PHE A 10 43.52 33.14 -6.53
C PHE A 10 42.04 32.82 -6.33
N SER A 11 41.23 32.95 -7.38
CA SER A 11 39.86 32.43 -7.40
C SER A 11 39.90 30.91 -7.51
N ALA A 12 39.59 30.21 -6.41
CA ALA A 12 39.26 28.80 -6.45
C ALA A 12 37.81 28.66 -6.96
N ALA A 13 37.65 28.27 -8.23
CA ALA A 13 36.35 27.88 -8.76
C ALA A 13 35.95 26.53 -8.16
N ALA A 14 35.05 26.54 -7.17
CA ALA A 14 34.42 25.33 -6.68
C ALA A 14 33.39 24.85 -7.72
N LEU A 15 33.70 23.76 -8.44
CA LEU A 15 32.69 23.00 -9.16
C LEU A 15 31.75 22.36 -8.15
N VAL A 16 30.57 22.94 -7.96
CA VAL A 16 29.43 22.25 -7.36
C VAL A 16 28.94 21.25 -8.39
N GLY A 17 29.34 19.98 -8.25
CA GLY A 17 28.76 18.89 -9.01
C GLY A 17 27.31 18.72 -8.58
N LEU A 18 26.37 19.05 -9.46
CA LEU A 18 24.96 18.64 -9.33
C LEU A 18 24.94 17.11 -9.41
N GLN A 19 24.89 16.44 -8.26
CA GLN A 19 24.58 15.01 -8.21
C GLN A 19 23.12 14.85 -8.60
N PHE A 20 22.87 14.52 -9.87
CA PHE A 20 21.58 13.98 -10.28
C PHE A 20 21.43 12.64 -9.56
N LEU A 21 20.63 12.61 -8.50
CA LEU A 21 20.16 11.36 -7.92
C LEU A 21 19.38 10.63 -9.04
N PRO A 22 19.72 9.38 -9.38
CA PRO A 22 18.93 8.62 -10.32
C PRO A 22 17.52 8.45 -9.73
N THR A 23 16.53 9.06 -10.37
CA THR A 23 15.12 8.76 -10.11
C THR A 23 14.83 7.40 -10.73
N VAL A 24 15.06 6.34 -9.96
CA VAL A 24 14.42 5.06 -10.27
C VAL A 24 12.94 5.27 -9.94
N THR A 25 12.07 4.94 -10.89
CA THR A 25 10.62 4.84 -10.68
C THR A 25 10.32 3.36 -10.59
N SER A 26 9.91 2.87 -9.43
CA SER A 26 9.48 1.48 -9.25
C SER A 26 8.17 1.32 -9.97
N HIS A 27 8.02 0.17 -10.59
CA HIS A 27 6.78 -0.22 -11.22
C HIS A 27 6.38 -1.53 -10.58
N VAL A 28 5.37 -1.50 -9.70
CA VAL A 28 4.76 -2.72 -9.17
C VAL A 28 3.26 -2.51 -9.08
N ALA A 29 2.51 -3.51 -9.51
CA ALA A 29 1.07 -3.57 -9.37
C ALA A 29 0.64 -4.92 -8.83
N MET A 30 -0.51 -4.95 -8.18
CA MET A 30 -1.26 -6.19 -8.01
C MET A 30 -1.96 -6.54 -9.33
N TRP A 31 -1.67 -7.73 -9.85
CA TRP A 31 -2.28 -8.25 -11.07
C TRP A 31 -3.35 -9.29 -10.76
N HIS A 32 -4.56 -9.04 -11.23
CA HIS A 32 -5.64 -10.03 -11.27
C HIS A 32 -6.71 -9.58 -12.28
N PRO A 33 -7.40 -10.49 -13.01
CA PRO A 33 -8.44 -10.12 -13.97
C PRO A 33 -9.58 -9.29 -13.37
N SER A 34 -9.77 -9.34 -12.05
CA SER A 34 -10.77 -8.54 -11.35
C SER A 34 -10.35 -7.10 -11.06
N MET A 35 -9.14 -6.67 -11.44
CA MET A 35 -8.69 -5.30 -11.22
C MET A 35 -9.30 -4.31 -12.23
N TRP A 36 -9.55 -3.09 -11.80
CA TRP A 36 -9.74 -1.99 -12.73
C TRP A 36 -8.45 -1.71 -13.48
N GLY A 37 -8.56 -1.41 -14.76
CA GLY A 37 -7.41 -1.13 -15.63
C GLY A 37 -6.56 -2.33 -16.00
N PHE A 38 -7.07 -3.57 -15.89
CA PHE A 38 -6.33 -4.80 -16.18
C PHE A 38 -5.62 -4.83 -17.55
N ASN A 39 -6.20 -4.15 -18.55
CA ASN A 39 -5.67 -4.04 -19.91
C ASN A 39 -5.23 -2.61 -20.29
N VAL A 40 -5.15 -1.69 -19.32
CA VAL A 40 -4.62 -0.34 -19.56
C VAL A 40 -3.13 -0.44 -19.90
N THR A 41 -2.74 0.25 -20.96
CA THR A 41 -1.37 0.34 -21.47
C THR A 41 -0.88 1.78 -21.42
N GLU A 42 0.42 1.99 -21.67
CA GLU A 42 1.05 3.32 -21.71
C GLU A 42 0.34 4.28 -22.69
N GLN A 43 -0.22 3.74 -23.78
CA GLN A 43 -0.89 4.53 -24.83
C GLN A 43 -2.40 4.70 -24.61
N THR A 44 -2.96 4.15 -23.53
CA THR A 44 -4.40 4.24 -23.25
C THR A 44 -4.80 5.65 -22.81
N PHE A 45 -3.92 6.34 -22.09
CA PHE A 45 -4.11 7.69 -21.59
C PHE A 45 -3.12 8.68 -22.25
N PRO A 46 -3.36 10.00 -22.18
CA PRO A 46 -2.41 11.01 -22.66
C PRO A 46 -1.09 11.08 -21.87
N TYR A 47 -0.97 10.30 -20.79
CA TYR A 47 0.19 10.14 -19.93
C TYR A 47 0.30 8.66 -19.52
N ASP A 48 1.46 8.25 -18.99
CA ASP A 48 1.65 6.87 -18.55
C ASP A 48 0.85 6.57 -17.29
N ASN A 49 -0.32 5.95 -17.48
CA ASN A 49 -1.23 5.57 -16.41
C ASN A 49 -1.41 4.05 -16.35
N ARG A 50 -0.35 3.27 -16.64
CA ARG A 50 -0.37 1.81 -16.47
C ARG A 50 -0.61 1.46 -15.00
N PRO A 51 -1.15 0.27 -14.67
CA PRO A 51 -1.38 -0.13 -13.27
C PRO A 51 -0.14 -0.08 -12.36
N VAL A 52 1.05 -0.18 -12.94
CA VAL A 52 2.33 -0.16 -12.24
C VAL A 52 2.88 1.26 -12.04
N SER A 53 2.32 2.27 -12.71
CA SER A 53 2.79 3.64 -12.61
C SER A 53 2.56 4.18 -11.19
N PRO A 54 3.54 4.88 -10.60
CA PRO A 54 3.42 5.46 -9.27
C PRO A 54 2.40 6.62 -9.24
N LEU A 55 1.77 6.84 -8.08
CA LEU A 55 0.83 7.92 -7.83
C LEU A 55 1.48 9.01 -6.98
N ILE A 56 1.64 10.20 -7.56
CA ILE A 56 2.25 11.36 -6.89
C ILE A 56 1.71 12.67 -7.48
N ASN A 57 1.36 13.61 -6.61
CA ASN A 57 0.90 14.95 -6.98
C ASN A 57 -0.25 14.94 -8.00
N TYR A 58 -1.17 13.98 -7.84
CA TYR A 58 -2.35 13.80 -8.68
C TYR A 58 -3.59 14.39 -8.02
N THR A 59 -4.54 14.85 -8.85
CA THR A 59 -5.90 15.19 -8.41
C THR A 59 -6.62 13.93 -7.96
N PHE A 60 -7.75 14.08 -7.25
CA PHE A 60 -8.53 12.95 -6.76
C PHE A 60 -8.86 11.94 -7.86
N GLU A 61 -9.39 12.41 -8.99
CA GLU A 61 -9.76 11.56 -10.13
C GLU A 61 -8.59 10.79 -10.73
N GLN A 62 -7.36 11.32 -10.64
CA GLN A 62 -6.17 10.69 -11.20
C GLN A 62 -5.62 9.59 -10.29
N TRP A 63 -5.54 9.82 -8.96
CA TRP A 63 -4.99 8.81 -8.05
C TRP A 63 -6.03 7.80 -7.58
N TRP A 64 -7.28 8.21 -7.43
CA TRP A 64 -8.36 7.35 -6.94
C TRP A 64 -8.63 6.22 -7.93
N PHE A 65 -8.51 4.97 -7.47
CA PHE A 65 -8.57 3.79 -8.34
C PHE A 65 -7.60 3.84 -9.52
N HIS A 66 -6.48 4.57 -9.39
CA HIS A 66 -5.52 4.78 -10.47
C HIS A 66 -6.15 5.47 -11.70
N GLY A 67 -7.27 6.19 -11.53
CA GLY A 67 -8.03 6.75 -12.65
C GLY A 67 -8.62 5.68 -13.60
N HIS A 68 -8.78 4.43 -13.13
CA HIS A 68 -9.20 3.29 -13.96
C HIS A 68 -10.67 2.91 -13.82
N LEU A 69 -11.51 3.71 -13.16
CA LEU A 69 -12.92 3.37 -12.96
C LEU A 69 -13.68 3.13 -14.27
N ASP A 70 -13.32 3.83 -15.35
CA ASP A 70 -13.88 3.64 -16.70
C ASP A 70 -13.33 2.39 -17.45
N HIS A 71 -12.41 1.65 -16.82
CA HIS A 71 -11.84 0.40 -17.32
C HIS A 71 -12.14 -0.76 -16.34
N PRO A 72 -13.42 -1.12 -16.12
CA PRO A 72 -13.78 -2.15 -15.16
C PRO A 72 -13.33 -3.54 -15.61
N PRO A 73 -13.16 -4.49 -14.66
CA PRO A 73 -12.96 -5.89 -14.98
C PRO A 73 -14.21 -6.51 -15.63
N ASN A 74 -14.06 -7.66 -16.28
CA ASN A 74 -15.20 -8.37 -16.85
C ASN A 74 -16.17 -8.86 -15.76
N ASP A 75 -17.40 -9.15 -16.15
CA ASP A 75 -18.36 -9.78 -15.25
C ASP A 75 -17.91 -11.19 -14.85
N GLY A 76 -18.01 -11.50 -13.56
CA GLY A 76 -17.60 -12.79 -12.99
C GLY A 76 -16.11 -12.86 -12.58
N ASP A 77 -15.27 -11.94 -13.06
CA ASP A 77 -13.88 -11.84 -12.60
C ASP A 77 -13.85 -11.22 -11.19
N ILE A 78 -13.69 -12.07 -10.18
CA ILE A 78 -13.75 -11.70 -8.75
C ILE A 78 -12.60 -12.35 -8.00
N PHE A 79 -11.81 -11.56 -7.28
CA PHE A 79 -10.77 -12.07 -6.38
C PHE A 79 -11.41 -12.64 -5.10
N GLN A 80 -11.14 -13.90 -4.77
CA GLN A 80 -11.75 -14.56 -3.63
C GLN A 80 -10.93 -14.36 -2.35
N LEU A 81 -11.60 -13.99 -1.27
CA LEU A 81 -11.02 -13.78 0.06
C LEU A 81 -11.55 -14.87 1.01
N PRO A 82 -10.85 -16.00 1.19
CA PRO A 82 -11.29 -17.08 2.07
C PRO A 82 -11.09 -16.71 3.54
N ALA A 83 -12.19 -16.49 4.27
CA ALA A 83 -12.14 -16.11 5.68
C ALA A 83 -11.33 -17.13 6.51
N GLY A 84 -10.35 -16.63 7.28
CA GLY A 84 -9.47 -17.43 8.14
C GLY A 84 -8.36 -18.16 7.40
N GLN A 85 -8.10 -17.80 6.13
CA GLN A 85 -7.07 -18.41 5.29
C GLN A 85 -6.29 -17.33 4.53
N ALA A 86 -5.19 -17.75 3.92
CA ALA A 86 -4.40 -16.90 3.04
C ALA A 86 -5.11 -16.69 1.69
N ALA A 87 -5.08 -15.46 1.20
CA ALA A 87 -5.36 -15.09 -0.18
C ALA A 87 -4.05 -14.69 -0.86
N THR A 88 -3.58 -15.48 -1.82
CA THR A 88 -2.35 -15.19 -2.57
C THR A 88 -2.61 -14.19 -3.69
N THR A 89 -1.92 -13.06 -3.68
CA THR A 89 -1.89 -12.10 -4.80
C THR A 89 -0.67 -12.32 -5.69
N GLU A 90 -0.70 -11.78 -6.90
CA GLU A 90 0.48 -11.68 -7.77
C GLU A 90 0.90 -10.23 -7.92
N LEU A 91 2.06 -9.88 -7.37
CA LEU A 91 2.69 -8.57 -7.49
C LEU A 91 3.80 -8.61 -8.53
N GLY A 92 3.83 -7.68 -9.46
CA GLY A 92 4.89 -7.66 -10.46
C GLY A 92 5.03 -6.36 -11.24
N CYS A 93 6.22 -6.13 -11.79
CA CYS A 93 6.52 -4.93 -12.56
C CYS A 93 5.93 -4.89 -13.96
N ASN A 94 5.45 -6.04 -14.43
CA ASN A 94 4.73 -6.15 -15.67
C ASN A 94 3.75 -7.31 -15.57
N LYS A 95 2.60 -7.21 -16.23
CA LYS A 95 1.65 -8.32 -16.32
C LYS A 95 2.29 -9.59 -16.91
N GLY A 96 3.26 -9.44 -17.80
CA GLY A 96 4.05 -10.53 -18.36
C GLY A 96 4.86 -11.33 -17.33
N ALA A 97 5.16 -10.73 -16.17
CA ALA A 97 5.83 -11.39 -15.05
C ALA A 97 4.86 -12.16 -14.15
N THR A 98 3.59 -12.30 -14.52
CA THR A 98 2.55 -12.96 -13.72
C THR A 98 1.88 -14.10 -14.51
N THR A 99 1.00 -14.86 -13.86
CA THR A 99 0.19 -15.89 -14.54
C THR A 99 -0.70 -15.30 -15.64
N PHE A 100 -0.95 -13.99 -15.60
CA PHE A 100 -1.80 -13.27 -16.55
C PHE A 100 -1.08 -12.78 -17.81
N PHE A 101 0.15 -13.25 -18.05
CA PHE A 101 1.02 -12.87 -19.17
C PHE A 101 0.38 -12.98 -20.56
N ALA A 102 -0.60 -13.88 -20.74
CA ALA A 102 -1.24 -14.11 -22.04
C ALA A 102 -1.94 -12.86 -22.60
N SER A 103 -2.31 -11.91 -21.72
CA SER A 103 -2.89 -10.61 -22.07
C SER A 103 -1.88 -9.45 -22.00
N SER A 104 -0.59 -9.75 -21.78
CA SER A 104 0.50 -8.78 -21.82
C SER A 104 1.07 -8.67 -23.24
N GLU A 105 1.41 -7.46 -23.68
CA GLU A 105 2.01 -7.20 -25.00
C GLU A 105 3.34 -7.96 -25.19
N GLY A 106 4.12 -8.12 -24.12
CA GLY A 106 5.45 -8.77 -24.15
C GLY A 106 5.44 -10.29 -23.96
N GLY A 107 4.29 -10.90 -23.73
CA GLY A 107 4.19 -12.34 -23.42
C GLY A 107 4.75 -12.73 -22.04
N ASP A 108 5.14 -13.99 -21.88
CA ASP A 108 5.66 -14.55 -20.63
C ASP A 108 7.12 -14.16 -20.40
N ILE A 109 7.36 -13.32 -19.39
CA ILE A 109 8.71 -12.91 -18.97
C ILE A 109 9.08 -13.47 -17.60
N ARG A 110 8.28 -14.40 -17.05
CA ARG A 110 8.53 -14.98 -15.72
C ARG A 110 9.88 -15.67 -15.66
N ASN A 111 10.55 -15.51 -14.52
CA ASN A 111 11.79 -16.22 -14.24
C ASN A 111 11.49 -17.67 -13.86
N ALA A 112 11.74 -18.61 -14.78
CA ALA A 112 11.49 -20.04 -14.54
C ALA A 112 12.29 -20.62 -13.37
N SER A 113 13.46 -20.06 -13.06
CA SER A 113 14.31 -20.49 -11.94
C SER A 113 13.93 -19.86 -10.60
N ASN A 114 13.20 -18.74 -10.62
CA ASN A 114 12.69 -18.07 -9.43
C ASN A 114 11.24 -17.61 -9.65
N PRO A 115 10.24 -18.44 -9.30
CA PRO A 115 8.84 -18.05 -9.49
C PRO A 115 8.42 -16.86 -8.63
N ASN A 116 9.18 -16.50 -7.59
CA ASN A 116 8.88 -15.35 -6.72
C ASN A 116 9.51 -14.03 -7.20
N ASP A 117 10.18 -14.02 -8.35
CA ASP A 117 10.78 -12.82 -8.91
C ASP A 117 9.70 -11.78 -9.29
N VAL A 118 9.65 -10.65 -8.56
CA VAL A 118 8.69 -9.55 -8.76
C VAL A 118 8.95 -8.85 -10.09
N CYS A 119 10.23 -8.75 -10.49
CA CYS A 119 10.61 -8.09 -11.73
C CYS A 119 11.79 -8.80 -12.40
N PRO A 120 11.51 -9.87 -13.18
CA PRO A 120 12.53 -10.64 -13.87
C PRO A 120 13.48 -9.78 -14.71
N GLY A 121 14.78 -9.93 -14.46
CA GLY A 121 15.84 -9.21 -15.18
C GLY A 121 16.20 -7.85 -14.60
N SER A 122 15.53 -7.40 -13.54
CA SER A 122 15.79 -6.12 -12.86
C SER A 122 16.43 -6.31 -11.48
N GLN A 123 17.07 -5.25 -10.98
CA GLN A 123 17.59 -5.19 -9.61
C GLN A 123 16.50 -4.75 -8.62
N PRO A 124 16.67 -4.98 -7.30
CA PRO A 124 15.70 -4.58 -6.29
C PRO A 124 15.36 -3.08 -6.22
N ASP A 125 16.24 -2.22 -6.73
CA ASP A 125 15.95 -0.80 -6.86
C ASP A 125 14.69 -0.53 -7.71
N GLU A 126 14.34 -1.43 -8.66
CA GLU A 126 13.13 -1.33 -9.48
C GLU A 126 11.83 -1.69 -8.73
N TYR A 127 11.94 -2.22 -7.53
CA TYR A 127 10.81 -2.37 -6.62
C TYR A 127 11.10 -1.71 -5.27
N HIS A 128 11.85 -0.60 -5.36
CA HIS A 128 12.14 0.36 -4.28
C HIS A 128 12.55 -0.25 -2.96
N THR A 129 13.54 -1.12 -3.03
CA THR A 129 14.18 -1.66 -1.84
C THR A 129 15.66 -1.87 -2.05
N ARG A 130 16.45 -1.66 -0.99
CA ARG A 130 17.87 -2.07 -0.95
C ARG A 130 18.05 -3.54 -0.60
N GLY A 131 17.00 -4.20 -0.14
CA GLY A 131 17.00 -5.59 0.28
C GLY A 131 15.91 -5.88 1.31
N PHE A 132 15.82 -7.12 1.75
CA PHE A 132 14.74 -7.60 2.62
C PHE A 132 14.52 -6.76 3.91
N ASP A 133 15.59 -6.23 4.49
CA ASP A 133 15.51 -5.43 5.74
C ASP A 133 15.03 -3.98 5.51
N ASP A 134 14.80 -3.58 4.26
CA ASP A 134 14.36 -2.25 3.82
C ASP A 134 12.90 -2.27 3.31
N LEU A 135 12.16 -3.34 3.59
CA LEU A 135 10.75 -3.48 3.20
C LEU A 135 9.84 -2.76 4.21
N THR A 136 8.79 -2.13 3.68
CA THR A 136 7.88 -1.24 4.43
C THR A 136 6.42 -1.73 4.42
N GLY A 137 6.21 -2.94 3.91
CA GLY A 137 4.91 -3.60 3.86
C GLY A 137 3.90 -2.99 2.89
N CYS A 138 2.86 -3.75 2.62
CA CYS A 138 1.72 -3.33 1.82
C CYS A 138 0.43 -3.92 2.41
N ALA A 139 -0.72 -3.44 1.95
CA ALA A 139 -2.01 -3.80 2.53
C ALA A 139 -3.07 -4.11 1.48
N LEU A 140 -4.05 -4.93 1.88
CA LEU A 140 -5.35 -5.03 1.23
C LEU A 140 -6.40 -4.32 2.08
N ALA A 141 -7.20 -3.49 1.42
CA ALA A 141 -8.37 -2.85 2.00
C ALA A 141 -9.65 -3.27 1.28
N ILE A 142 -10.76 -3.17 2.00
CA ILE A 142 -12.09 -3.57 1.52
C ILE A 142 -13.13 -2.50 1.87
N ALA A 143 -14.05 -2.26 0.93
CA ALA A 143 -15.28 -1.52 1.12
C ALA A 143 -16.46 -2.43 0.75
N TYR A 144 -17.44 -2.53 1.66
CA TYR A 144 -18.64 -3.38 1.49
C TYR A 144 -19.67 -2.72 0.56
N ASN A 145 -19.24 -2.38 -0.66
CA ASN A 145 -20.05 -1.79 -1.70
C ASN A 145 -19.66 -2.41 -3.06
N SER A 146 -20.67 -2.87 -3.80
CA SER A 146 -20.49 -3.49 -5.11
C SER A 146 -20.25 -2.48 -6.24
N ASP A 147 -20.66 -1.22 -6.04
CA ASP A 147 -20.47 -0.13 -7.00
C ASP A 147 -19.25 0.70 -6.60
N ALA A 148 -18.13 0.48 -7.28
CA ALA A 148 -16.88 1.19 -7.03
C ALA A 148 -16.98 2.71 -7.26
N THR A 149 -17.94 3.18 -8.08
CA THR A 149 -18.15 4.64 -8.28
C THR A 149 -18.77 5.33 -7.07
N GLN A 150 -19.33 4.55 -6.14
CA GLN A 150 -19.93 5.03 -4.89
C GLN A 150 -19.01 4.84 -3.68
N VAL A 151 -17.88 4.15 -3.85
CA VAL A 151 -16.88 3.98 -2.79
C VAL A 151 -16.13 5.30 -2.61
N LYS A 152 -15.96 5.70 -1.35
CA LYS A 152 -15.17 6.86 -0.95
C LYS A 152 -13.88 6.43 -0.25
N PRO A 153 -12.87 7.30 -0.16
CA PRO A 153 -11.65 7.03 0.61
C PRO A 153 -11.94 6.57 2.04
N GLU A 154 -12.93 7.17 2.71
CA GLU A 154 -13.24 6.86 4.10
C GLU A 154 -13.96 5.51 4.29
N ASP A 155 -14.42 4.87 3.21
CA ASP A 155 -15.11 3.58 3.28
C ASP A 155 -14.15 2.39 3.34
N PHE A 156 -12.91 2.55 2.88
CA PHE A 156 -11.94 1.48 2.86
C PHE A 156 -11.42 1.15 4.26
N THR A 157 -11.51 -0.13 4.61
CA THR A 157 -10.88 -0.68 5.82
C THR A 157 -9.75 -1.62 5.44
N VAL A 158 -8.53 -1.37 5.91
CA VAL A 158 -7.42 -2.31 5.79
C VAL A 158 -7.71 -3.55 6.63
N PHE A 159 -7.81 -4.72 5.99
CA PHE A 159 -8.16 -5.98 6.65
C PHE A 159 -7.00 -6.98 6.69
N SER A 160 -5.98 -6.79 5.85
CA SER A 160 -4.81 -7.65 5.80
C SER A 160 -3.57 -6.88 5.38
N VAL A 161 -2.44 -7.20 5.99
CA VAL A 161 -1.14 -6.57 5.78
C VAL A 161 -0.10 -7.67 5.59
N ASN A 162 0.89 -7.42 4.74
CA ASN A 162 2.11 -8.20 4.68
C ASN A 162 3.29 -7.23 4.80
N GLN A 163 4.04 -7.28 5.90
CA GLN A 163 5.14 -6.35 6.16
C GLN A 163 6.37 -6.61 5.29
N THR A 164 6.48 -7.82 4.71
CA THR A 164 7.56 -8.22 3.77
C THR A 164 7.15 -8.08 2.30
N CYS A 165 6.11 -7.29 2.04
CA CYS A 165 5.53 -7.16 0.72
C CYS A 165 6.48 -6.55 -0.32
N VAL A 166 6.20 -6.85 -1.59
CA VAL A 166 6.98 -6.41 -2.76
C VAL A 166 8.40 -7.02 -2.78
N TRP A 167 8.57 -8.15 -2.09
CA TRP A 167 9.76 -9.00 -2.18
C TRP A 167 9.52 -10.29 -2.97
N THR A 168 8.32 -10.85 -2.85
CA THR A 168 7.90 -12.06 -3.58
C THR A 168 6.71 -11.74 -4.48
N ARG A 169 6.75 -12.24 -5.71
CA ARG A 169 5.61 -12.14 -6.64
C ARG A 169 4.34 -12.69 -6.03
N PHE A 170 4.40 -13.91 -5.50
CA PHE A 170 3.29 -14.47 -4.75
C PHE A 170 3.36 -13.94 -3.33
N THR A 171 2.47 -13.01 -3.00
CA THR A 171 2.36 -12.42 -1.66
C THR A 171 1.05 -12.87 -1.03
N ASP A 172 1.15 -13.57 0.10
CA ASP A 172 -0.02 -14.01 0.84
C ASP A 172 -0.53 -12.91 1.78
N PHE A 173 -1.85 -12.73 1.78
CA PHE A 173 -2.58 -11.89 2.72
C PHE A 173 -3.53 -12.74 3.55
N GLN A 174 -3.33 -12.76 4.87
CA GLN A 174 -4.20 -13.51 5.77
C GLN A 174 -5.54 -12.78 5.91
N VAL A 175 -6.64 -13.45 5.59
CA VAL A 175 -8.00 -12.89 5.69
C VAL A 175 -8.54 -13.17 7.09
N PRO A 176 -9.00 -12.16 7.85
CA PRO A 176 -9.60 -12.39 9.17
C PRO A 176 -10.71 -13.44 9.12
N ALA A 177 -10.75 -14.35 10.09
CA ALA A 177 -11.75 -15.43 10.14
C ALA A 177 -13.19 -14.90 10.27
N ARG A 178 -13.34 -13.69 10.83
CA ARG A 178 -14.62 -13.06 11.13
C ARG A 178 -15.12 -12.12 10.04
N MET A 179 -14.47 -12.09 8.88
CA MET A 179 -14.93 -11.28 7.74
C MET A 179 -16.40 -11.63 7.39
N PRO A 180 -17.34 -10.66 7.42
CA PRO A 180 -18.71 -10.89 7.01
C PRO A 180 -18.81 -11.06 5.49
N ALA A 181 -19.88 -11.69 5.03
CA ALA A 181 -20.16 -11.85 3.61
C ALA A 181 -20.37 -10.48 2.92
N CYS A 182 -19.85 -10.34 1.70
CA CYS A 182 -20.11 -9.17 0.86
C CYS A 182 -21.59 -9.05 0.47
N PRO A 183 -22.05 -7.83 0.12
CA PRO A 183 -23.40 -7.66 -0.43
C PRO A 183 -23.56 -8.37 -1.79
N PRO A 184 -24.80 -8.52 -2.30
CA PRO A 184 -25.03 -8.95 -3.67
C PRO A 184 -24.23 -8.10 -4.66
N GLY A 185 -23.51 -8.75 -5.59
CA GLY A 185 -22.60 -8.07 -6.53
C GLY A 185 -21.14 -8.01 -6.05
N GLY A 186 -20.84 -8.44 -4.83
CA GLY A 186 -19.49 -8.48 -4.27
C GLY A 186 -19.11 -7.20 -3.53
N CYS A 187 -17.86 -7.16 -3.09
CA CYS A 187 -17.24 -5.97 -2.49
C CYS A 187 -16.24 -5.34 -3.46
N THR A 188 -15.81 -4.13 -3.11
CA THR A 188 -14.70 -3.46 -3.76
C THR A 188 -13.48 -3.50 -2.85
N CYS A 189 -12.35 -3.95 -3.37
CA CYS A 189 -11.09 -4.00 -2.65
C CYS A 189 -10.02 -3.13 -3.35
N ALA A 190 -8.94 -2.85 -2.63
CA ALA A 190 -7.77 -2.23 -3.22
C ALA A 190 -6.49 -2.71 -2.53
N TRP A 191 -5.43 -2.86 -3.33
CA TRP A 191 -4.07 -3.08 -2.84
C TRP A 191 -3.36 -1.74 -2.75
N PHE A 192 -2.62 -1.52 -1.66
CA PHE A 192 -1.87 -0.29 -1.40
C PHE A 192 -0.44 -0.57 -0.98
N TRP A 193 0.50 0.26 -1.43
CA TRP A 193 1.91 0.16 -1.06
C TRP A 193 2.59 1.52 -1.04
N ILE A 194 3.49 1.70 -0.08
CA ILE A 194 4.43 2.83 0.06
C ILE A 194 5.77 2.21 0.43
N HIS A 195 6.83 2.59 -0.26
CA HIS A 195 8.17 2.00 -0.13
C HIS A 195 9.09 2.83 0.76
N SER A 196 10.30 2.33 1.00
CA SER A 196 11.32 3.05 1.78
C SER A 196 11.88 4.28 1.03
N PRO A 197 12.16 5.39 1.73
CA PRO A 197 12.81 6.58 1.14
C PRO A 197 14.27 6.37 0.76
N ASP A 198 14.85 5.22 1.07
CA ASP A 198 16.25 4.91 0.78
C ASP A 198 16.46 4.35 -0.65
N SER A 199 15.38 4.12 -1.41
CA SER A 199 15.43 3.65 -2.81
C SER A 199 14.33 4.27 -3.67
N GLY A 200 14.71 5.19 -4.57
CA GLY A 200 13.79 5.82 -5.53
C GLY A 200 13.32 7.22 -5.12
N GLY A 201 12.48 7.82 -5.97
CA GLY A 201 11.61 8.92 -5.54
C GLY A 201 10.45 8.35 -4.73
N GLU A 202 9.89 9.13 -3.81
CA GLU A 202 8.74 8.70 -3.00
C GLU A 202 7.41 8.85 -3.73
N GLN A 203 6.52 7.89 -3.52
CA GLN A 203 5.19 7.85 -4.12
C GLN A 203 4.29 6.82 -3.42
N ASN A 204 3.09 6.65 -3.98
CA ASN A 204 2.09 5.71 -3.49
C ASN A 204 1.65 4.81 -4.63
N TYR A 205 1.19 3.61 -4.28
CA TYR A 205 0.61 2.68 -5.22
C TYR A 205 -0.78 2.28 -4.75
N MET A 206 -1.72 2.24 -5.70
CA MET A 206 -3.08 1.78 -5.48
C MET A 206 -3.54 0.98 -6.70
N ASN A 207 -4.07 -0.21 -6.49
CA ASN A 207 -4.82 -0.94 -7.52
C ASN A 207 -6.15 -1.42 -6.95
N GLY A 208 -7.25 -0.86 -7.45
CA GLY A 208 -8.59 -1.32 -7.10
C GLY A 208 -8.93 -2.64 -7.81
N PHE A 209 -9.73 -3.50 -7.18
CA PHE A 209 -10.25 -4.72 -7.80
C PHE A 209 -11.57 -5.21 -7.18
N LYS A 210 -12.40 -5.90 -7.97
CA LYS A 210 -13.59 -6.60 -7.47
C LYS A 210 -13.17 -7.79 -6.63
N CYS A 211 -13.77 -7.93 -5.44
CA CYS A 211 -13.46 -9.00 -4.50
C CYS A 211 -14.72 -9.58 -3.85
N ASN A 212 -14.60 -10.76 -3.25
CA ASN A 212 -15.69 -11.36 -2.48
C ASN A 212 -15.16 -12.22 -1.33
N VAL A 213 -15.81 -12.13 -0.17
CA VAL A 213 -15.49 -12.98 0.99
C VAL A 213 -16.15 -14.34 0.82
N THR A 214 -15.36 -15.41 0.95
CA THR A 214 -15.82 -16.80 0.93
C THR A 214 -15.58 -17.46 2.28
N GLY A 215 -16.36 -18.50 2.61
CA GLY A 215 -16.23 -19.19 3.89
C GLY A 215 -16.61 -18.35 5.12
N SER A 216 -17.32 -17.23 4.93
CA SER A 216 -17.75 -16.36 6.04
C SER A 216 -18.66 -17.12 7.02
N THR A 217 -18.33 -17.03 8.31
CA THR A 217 -19.13 -17.58 9.42
C THR A 217 -19.64 -16.50 10.37
N SER A 218 -19.47 -15.22 10.01
CA SER A 218 -19.81 -14.05 10.82
C SER A 218 -20.76 -13.15 10.05
N SER A 219 -21.66 -12.47 10.77
CA SER A 219 -22.50 -11.40 10.24
C SER A 219 -22.20 -10.05 10.88
N VAL A 220 -21.16 -9.96 11.71
CA VAL A 220 -20.76 -8.71 12.37
C VAL A 220 -20.09 -7.82 11.34
N ALA A 221 -20.58 -6.59 11.21
CA ALA A 221 -20.02 -5.62 10.28
C ALA A 221 -18.62 -5.17 10.72
N LEU A 222 -17.85 -4.66 9.76
CA LEU A 222 -16.65 -3.90 10.08
C LEU A 222 -17.06 -2.59 10.74
N ALA A 223 -16.29 -2.16 11.74
CA ALA A 223 -16.42 -0.82 12.30
C ALA A 223 -16.03 0.23 11.25
N THR A 224 -16.55 1.46 11.39
CA THR A 224 -16.13 2.57 10.53
C THR A 224 -14.63 2.82 10.69
N PRO A 225 -13.84 2.78 9.60
CA PRO A 225 -12.39 2.91 9.69
C PRO A 225 -11.99 4.35 9.99
N LYS A 226 -10.96 4.50 10.83
CA LYS A 226 -10.37 5.79 11.19
C LYS A 226 -8.98 5.96 10.59
N VAL A 227 -8.53 7.21 10.45
CA VAL A 227 -7.19 7.52 9.96
C VAL A 227 -6.13 6.89 10.88
N PRO A 228 -5.15 6.13 10.36
CA PRO A 228 -4.06 5.58 11.16
C PRO A 228 -3.17 6.70 11.71
N ARG A 229 -2.52 6.45 12.85
CA ARG A 229 -1.65 7.45 13.49
C ARG A 229 -0.26 6.86 13.69
N ARG A 230 0.77 7.67 13.41
CA ARG A 230 2.17 7.30 13.66
C ARG A 230 2.37 7.11 15.17
N CYS A 231 2.43 5.87 15.61
CA CYS A 231 2.41 5.51 17.03
C CYS A 231 3.50 4.51 17.41
N GLY A 232 4.05 3.75 16.47
CA GLY A 232 5.17 2.85 16.72
C GLY A 232 6.48 3.59 16.99
N ALA A 233 7.52 2.83 17.35
CA ALA A 233 8.86 3.36 17.48
C ALA A 233 9.41 3.72 16.09
N ASP A 234 10.21 4.78 16.04
CA ASP A 234 10.75 5.38 14.83
C ASP A 234 12.09 6.04 15.15
N SER A 235 13.10 5.21 15.36
CA SER A 235 14.45 5.66 15.72
C SER A 235 15.09 6.53 14.64
N ALA A 236 14.77 6.28 13.36
CA ALA A 236 15.25 7.08 12.23
C ALA A 236 14.82 8.55 12.36
N ASN A 237 13.65 8.81 12.95
CA ASN A 237 13.13 10.16 13.20
C ASN A 237 13.18 10.56 14.69
N GLY A 238 14.06 9.94 15.48
CA GLY A 238 14.34 10.33 16.87
C GLY A 238 13.28 9.93 17.90
N LYS A 239 12.30 9.09 17.54
CA LYS A 239 11.28 8.54 18.46
C LYS A 239 11.62 7.11 18.86
N TRP A 240 12.44 6.96 19.89
CA TRP A 240 12.95 5.64 20.33
C TRP A 240 11.91 4.71 20.97
N HIS A 241 10.78 5.26 21.42
CA HIS A 241 9.73 4.49 22.07
C HIS A 241 8.42 4.69 21.34
N ALA A 242 7.66 3.60 21.20
CA ALA A 242 6.28 3.67 20.75
C ALA A 242 5.43 4.48 21.75
N SER A 243 4.34 5.06 21.25
CA SER A 243 3.30 5.73 22.02
C SER A 243 1.97 4.99 21.82
N PRO A 244 1.73 3.88 22.55
CA PRO A 244 0.54 3.05 22.37
C PRO A 244 -0.77 3.83 22.50
N GLY A 245 -0.85 4.78 23.42
CA GLY A 245 -2.04 5.63 23.58
C GLY A 245 -2.36 6.49 22.35
N ASN A 246 -1.37 6.76 21.49
CA ASN A 246 -1.56 7.53 20.25
C ASN A 246 -1.92 6.64 19.04
N CYS A 247 -1.96 5.31 19.17
CA CYS A 247 -2.31 4.41 18.07
C CYS A 247 -3.80 4.51 17.73
N THR A 248 -4.12 4.35 16.45
CA THR A 248 -5.49 4.06 16.00
C THR A 248 -5.72 2.56 16.12
N TYR A 249 -6.44 2.15 17.17
CA TYR A 249 -6.94 0.79 17.32
C TYR A 249 -8.25 0.61 16.57
N GLY A 250 -8.55 -0.63 16.19
CA GLY A 250 -9.70 -0.96 15.37
C GLY A 250 -9.49 -0.78 13.88
N ALA A 251 -10.60 -0.66 13.16
CA ALA A 251 -10.64 -0.45 11.72
C ALA A 251 -9.85 0.81 11.32
N LYS A 252 -8.95 0.64 10.36
CA LYS A 252 -8.03 1.67 9.88
C LYS A 252 -8.20 1.90 8.39
N GLN A 253 -8.18 3.16 7.98
CA GLN A 253 -8.16 3.54 6.57
C GLN A 253 -6.79 3.22 5.93
N PRO A 254 -6.71 3.05 4.61
CA PRO A 254 -5.44 3.09 3.87
C PRO A 254 -4.74 4.44 4.02
N PHE A 255 -3.48 4.49 3.61
CA PHE A 255 -2.74 5.73 3.46
C PHE A 255 -3.06 6.39 2.12
N TYR A 256 -3.59 7.60 2.18
CA TYR A 256 -3.70 8.53 1.07
C TYR A 256 -2.69 9.64 1.33
N TRP A 257 -1.55 9.55 0.65
CA TRP A 257 -0.38 10.38 0.90
C TRP A 257 0.17 10.93 -0.42
N PHE A 258 0.95 12.01 -0.36
CA PHE A 258 1.72 12.58 -1.49
C PHE A 258 0.93 12.90 -2.77
N GLN A 259 -0.38 13.14 -2.67
CA GLN A 259 -1.24 13.58 -3.77
C GLN A 259 -1.50 15.10 -3.71
N ALA A 260 -2.07 15.67 -4.77
CA ALA A 260 -2.47 17.08 -4.78
C ALA A 260 -3.76 17.32 -3.98
N GLU A 261 -4.64 16.31 -3.90
CA GLU A 261 -5.97 16.39 -3.29
C GLU A 261 -6.24 15.19 -2.38
N ASP A 262 -7.07 15.39 -1.36
CA ASP A 262 -7.69 14.33 -0.54
C ASP A 262 -6.73 13.35 0.16
N ASN A 263 -5.59 13.86 0.62
CA ASN A 263 -4.69 13.11 1.51
C ASN A 263 -5.28 13.00 2.93
N ASN A 264 -5.11 11.83 3.56
CA ASN A 264 -5.30 11.64 5.01
C ASN A 264 -3.97 11.59 5.78
N MET A 265 -2.84 11.48 5.06
CA MET A 265 -1.48 11.47 5.57
C MET A 265 -0.72 12.73 5.11
N PHE A 266 0.10 13.31 5.97
CA PHE A 266 0.78 14.60 5.73
C PHE A 266 2.27 14.57 6.09
N GLU A 267 2.83 13.38 6.13
CA GLU A 267 4.24 13.12 6.38
C GLU A 267 5.12 13.72 5.27
N GLY A 268 6.34 14.08 5.62
CA GLY A 268 7.33 14.54 4.63
C GLY A 268 7.97 13.37 3.87
N THR A 269 8.60 13.68 2.75
CA THR A 269 9.27 12.73 1.84
C THR A 269 10.29 11.80 2.52
N TYR A 270 10.92 12.22 3.63
CA TYR A 270 11.90 11.38 4.34
C TYR A 270 11.34 10.72 5.61
N ALA A 271 10.03 10.81 5.82
CA ALA A 271 9.34 10.14 6.91
C ALA A 271 7.97 9.56 6.47
N PRO A 272 7.88 8.87 5.32
CA PRO A 272 6.62 8.38 4.77
C PRO A 272 5.86 7.46 5.75
N PRO A 273 4.53 7.30 5.55
CA PRO A 273 3.72 6.37 6.32
C PRO A 273 3.86 4.94 5.77
N PHE A 274 3.94 3.93 6.65
CA PHE A 274 4.18 2.54 6.27
C PHE A 274 3.16 1.58 6.87
N TYR A 275 2.87 0.50 6.13
CA TYR A 275 1.95 -0.56 6.55
C TYR A 275 2.67 -1.51 7.52
N THR A 276 3.16 -0.96 8.61
CA THR A 276 3.92 -1.65 9.66
C THR A 276 3.43 -1.24 11.05
N ASP A 277 4.07 -1.80 12.09
CA ASP A 277 3.83 -1.44 13.49
C ASP A 277 3.97 0.06 13.77
N LEU A 278 4.69 0.79 12.91
CA LEU A 278 4.82 2.25 12.94
C LEU A 278 3.46 2.98 13.00
N TYR A 279 2.44 2.44 12.33
CA TYR A 279 1.07 2.97 12.32
C TYR A 279 0.05 2.02 12.99
N GLY A 280 0.54 1.03 13.75
CA GLY A 280 -0.30 0.02 14.37
C GLY A 280 -0.90 -0.98 13.38
N PHE A 281 -0.28 -1.15 12.21
CA PHE A 281 -0.60 -2.21 11.25
C PHE A 281 0.25 -3.44 11.56
N LYS A 282 -0.35 -4.42 12.23
CA LYS A 282 0.33 -5.69 12.53
C LYS A 282 0.51 -6.50 11.26
N ASP A 283 1.56 -7.31 11.18
CA ASP A 283 1.72 -8.26 10.09
C ASP A 283 0.58 -9.30 10.08
N GLY A 284 0.09 -9.64 8.90
CA GLY A 284 -1.04 -10.55 8.70
C GLY A 284 -2.43 -9.89 8.79
N GLN A 285 -3.39 -10.65 9.30
CA GLN A 285 -4.80 -10.28 9.37
C GLN A 285 -5.06 -9.21 10.45
N GLN A 286 -5.95 -8.27 10.14
CA GLN A 286 -6.38 -7.24 11.09
C GLN A 286 -7.67 -7.71 11.80
N ASP A 287 -7.52 -8.44 12.89
CA ASP A 287 -8.67 -9.09 13.58
C ASP A 287 -9.49 -8.17 14.49
N ASP A 288 -9.06 -6.92 14.71
CA ASP A 288 -9.72 -5.98 15.62
C ASP A 288 -10.65 -4.97 14.91
N ILE A 289 -10.96 -5.20 13.63
CA ILE A 289 -11.66 -4.24 12.76
C ILE A 289 -13.20 -4.31 12.83
N PHE A 290 -13.78 -5.22 13.62
CA PHE A 290 -15.23 -5.44 13.69
C PHE A 290 -15.89 -4.56 14.75
N GLU A 291 -17.19 -4.25 14.58
CA GLU A 291 -17.97 -3.38 15.49
C GLU A 291 -17.94 -3.84 16.95
N ASP A 292 -17.83 -5.14 17.21
CA ASP A 292 -17.86 -5.76 18.54
C ASP A 292 -16.48 -6.16 19.07
N SER A 293 -15.39 -5.86 18.35
CA SER A 293 -14.02 -6.25 18.73
C SER A 293 -13.61 -5.67 20.08
N TYR A 294 -14.11 -4.49 20.41
CA TYR A 294 -13.76 -3.76 21.62
C TYR A 294 -14.98 -3.52 22.51
N SER A 295 -14.85 -3.86 23.78
CA SER A 295 -15.82 -3.46 24.82
C SER A 295 -15.60 -2.03 25.29
N PHE A 296 -14.38 -1.51 25.09
CA PHE A 296 -14.01 -0.12 25.34
C PHE A 296 -12.90 0.29 24.37
N LEU A 297 -13.15 1.33 23.58
CA LEU A 297 -12.20 1.89 22.62
C LEU A 297 -12.09 3.41 22.86
N PRO A 298 -11.03 3.88 23.56
CA PRO A 298 -10.84 5.31 23.82
C PRO A 298 -10.34 6.04 22.57
N ASP A 299 -10.57 7.35 22.51
CA ASP A 299 -9.97 8.19 21.48
C ASP A 299 -8.44 8.27 21.68
N PRO A 300 -7.63 8.19 20.60
CA PRO A 300 -6.18 8.20 20.72
C PRO A 300 -5.64 9.51 21.29
N SER A 301 -4.76 9.41 22.29
CA SER A 301 -3.97 10.53 22.82
C SER A 301 -2.71 10.03 23.54
N PRO A 302 -1.68 10.87 23.72
CA PRO A 302 -0.45 10.46 24.42
C PRO A 302 -0.67 9.88 25.83
N THR A 303 -1.82 10.15 26.46
CA THR A 303 -2.18 9.70 27.80
C THR A 303 -3.45 8.86 27.82
N ALA A 304 -3.96 8.42 26.66
CA ALA A 304 -5.16 7.60 26.59
C ALA A 304 -4.92 6.25 27.29
N PRO A 305 -5.94 5.70 28.00
CA PRO A 305 -5.89 4.31 28.41
C PRO A 305 -5.82 3.41 27.16
N LEU A 306 -5.35 2.17 27.34
CA LEU A 306 -5.39 1.17 26.27
C LEU A 306 -6.83 0.66 26.05
N PRO A 307 -7.18 0.27 24.82
CA PRO A 307 -8.48 -0.32 24.54
C PRO A 307 -8.63 -1.69 25.22
N VAL A 308 -9.88 -2.09 25.45
CA VAL A 308 -10.22 -3.38 26.06
C VAL A 308 -10.96 -4.22 25.04
N LEU A 309 -10.31 -5.30 24.58
CA LEU A 309 -10.91 -6.28 23.70
C LEU A 309 -12.12 -6.94 24.36
N ASN A 310 -13.11 -7.30 23.56
CA ASN A 310 -14.29 -8.00 24.04
C ASN A 310 -13.98 -9.49 24.26
N THR A 311 -13.67 -9.90 25.50
CA THR A 311 -13.19 -11.26 25.81
C THR A 311 -14.29 -12.34 25.87
N THR A 312 -15.53 -12.03 25.53
CA THR A 312 -16.57 -13.06 25.31
C THR A 312 -16.39 -13.78 23.98
N GLU A 313 -15.38 -13.36 23.22
CA GLU A 313 -15.01 -13.87 21.91
C GLU A 313 -13.99 -15.02 22.02
N PRO A 314 -14.16 -16.13 21.27
CA PRO A 314 -13.12 -17.12 21.14
C PRO A 314 -11.92 -16.47 20.45
N ILE A 315 -10.87 -16.18 21.23
CA ILE A 315 -9.54 -15.87 20.70
C ILE A 315 -9.14 -17.11 19.88
N LEU A 316 -9.27 -17.04 18.56
CA LEU A 316 -8.60 -17.98 17.68
C LEU A 316 -7.11 -17.64 17.78
N LEU A 317 -6.45 -18.29 18.73
CA LEU A 317 -5.00 -18.36 18.80
C LEU A 317 -4.54 -19.09 17.53
N GLY A 318 -4.28 -18.32 16.48
CA GLY A 318 -3.56 -18.72 15.28
C GLY A 318 -2.15 -18.17 15.34
#